data_AF-A0A527HZA9-F1
#
_entry.id   AF-A0A527HZA9-F1
#
_cell.length_a   1.000
_cell.length_b   1.000
_cell.length_c   1.000
_cell.angle_alpha   90.00
_cell.angle_beta   90.00
_cell.angle_gamma   90.00
#
_symmetry.space_group_name_H-M   'P 1'
#
loop_
_entity.id
_entity.type
_entity.pdbx_description
1 polymer ?
#
loop_
_entity_poly.entity_id
_entity_poly.type
_entity_poly.pdbx_seq_one_letter_code
_entity_poly.pdbx_strand_id
1 'polypeptide(L)'
;MLFEVEPCKTGAATGHWNSSVALATIPVFNRSQMPFIVWGAVSPKITEQNFPNVTRVTPTLVNENKPLAEAIAKQGKIKKIAIISDTTDYGAANTKWFGDFFKAAGGEVVSSDAAAVGTTDF
;
A
#
# COMPACT_ATOMS: atom_id res chain seq x y z
N MET A 1 -33.77 -7.15 -17.34
CA MET A 1 -33.93 -6.01 -16.43
C MET A 1 -32.55 -5.40 -16.25
N LEU A 2 -32.24 -4.35 -17.02
CA LEU A 2 -31.00 -3.59 -16.87
C LEU A 2 -31.19 -2.69 -15.64
N PHE A 3 -30.40 -2.89 -14.60
CA PHE A 3 -30.33 -1.94 -13.50
C PHE A 3 -29.62 -0.69 -14.04
N GLU A 4 -30.38 0.36 -14.36
CA GLU A 4 -29.80 1.69 -14.47
C GLU A 4 -29.29 2.09 -13.09
N VAL A 5 -27.97 2.22 -12.97
CA VAL A 5 -27.35 2.85 -11.81
C VAL A 5 -27.68 4.33 -11.95
N GLU A 6 -28.59 4.85 -11.12
CA GLU A 6 -28.79 6.31 -11.06
C GLU A 6 -27.43 6.97 -10.76
N PRO A 7 -27.00 7.96 -11.55
CA PRO A 7 -25.77 8.66 -11.30
C PRO A 7 -25.86 9.37 -9.95
N CYS A 8 -24.96 9.00 -9.04
CA CYS A 8 -24.77 9.72 -7.79
C CYS A 8 -24.52 11.20 -8.11
N LYS A 9 -25.34 12.10 -7.53
CA LYS A 9 -25.26 13.58 -7.69
C LYS A 9 -23.93 14.21 -7.24
N THR A 10 -22.97 13.42 -6.79
CA THR A 10 -21.67 13.86 -6.29
C THR A 10 -20.68 14.02 -7.45
N GLY A 11 -19.93 15.12 -7.48
CA GLY A 11 -19.00 15.43 -8.57
C GLY A 11 -17.63 14.72 -8.51
N ALA A 12 -17.23 14.22 -7.34
CA ALA A 12 -15.98 13.46 -7.14
C ALA A 12 -16.02 12.71 -5.80
N ALA A 13 -15.21 11.66 -5.67
CA ALA A 13 -15.03 10.90 -4.42
C ALA A 13 -13.56 10.90 -3.97
N THR A 14 -13.34 10.74 -2.67
CA THR A 14 -12.01 10.62 -2.07
C THR A 14 -11.99 9.51 -1.02
N GLY A 15 -10.89 8.78 -0.96
CA GLY A 15 -10.72 7.55 -0.16
C GLY A 15 -9.66 6.68 -0.81
N HIS A 16 -9.08 5.64 -0.22
CA HIS A 16 -9.25 5.11 1.13
C HIS A 16 -7.90 5.16 1.86
N TRP A 17 -7.95 4.89 3.16
CA TRP A 17 -6.76 4.61 3.98
C TRP A 17 -6.18 3.23 3.69
N ASN A 18 -7.03 2.20 3.63
CA ASN A 18 -6.60 0.81 3.48
C ASN A 18 -6.48 0.40 2.00
N SER A 19 -5.36 -0.21 1.64
CA SER A 19 -5.06 -0.60 0.25
C SER A 19 -6.01 -1.64 -0.33
N SER A 20 -6.41 -2.65 0.46
CA SER A 20 -7.36 -3.67 0.03
C SER A 20 -8.74 -3.08 -0.31
N VAL A 21 -9.21 -2.13 0.51
CA VAL A 21 -10.48 -1.44 0.28
C VAL A 21 -10.41 -0.60 -1.00
N ALA A 22 -9.34 0.16 -1.19
CA ALA A 22 -9.14 0.92 -2.43
C ALA A 22 -9.13 0.01 -3.66
N LEU A 23 -8.39 -1.10 -3.64
CA LEU A 23 -8.34 -2.04 -4.77
C LEU A 23 -9.71 -2.65 -5.10
N ALA A 24 -10.55 -2.89 -4.08
CA ALA A 24 -11.90 -3.40 -4.27
C ALA A 24 -12.87 -2.35 -4.85
N THR A 25 -12.72 -1.07 -4.49
CA THR A 25 -13.68 -0.02 -4.84
C THR A 25 -13.32 0.77 -6.10
N ILE A 26 -12.04 0.91 -6.44
CA ILE A 26 -11.61 1.69 -7.62
C ILE A 26 -12.25 1.23 -8.94
N PRO A 27 -12.51 -0.07 -9.20
CA PRO A 27 -13.21 -0.48 -10.41
C PRO A 27 -14.68 -0.04 -10.41
N VAL A 28 -15.30 0.13 -9.25
CA VAL A 28 -16.68 0.62 -9.11
C VAL A 28 -16.73 2.11 -9.48
N PHE A 29 -15.82 2.93 -8.93
CA PHE A 29 -15.73 4.35 -9.27
C PHE A 29 -15.39 4.58 -10.75
N ASN A 30 -14.51 3.75 -11.33
CA ASN A 30 -14.24 3.77 -12.76
C ASN A 30 -15.49 3.42 -13.60
N ARG A 31 -16.24 2.37 -13.23
CA ARG A 31 -17.48 2.03 -13.95
C ARG A 31 -18.55 3.13 -13.89
N SER A 32 -18.62 3.89 -12.80
CA SER A 32 -19.53 5.04 -12.68
C SER A 32 -18.97 6.33 -13.27
N GLN A 33 -17.78 6.30 -13.87
CA GLN A 33 -17.05 7.47 -14.39
C GLN A 33 -16.87 8.57 -13.32
N MET A 34 -16.83 8.18 -12.05
CA MET A 34 -16.66 9.08 -10.92
C MET A 34 -15.17 9.39 -10.74
N PRO A 35 -14.73 10.66 -10.80
CA PRO A 35 -13.38 11.02 -10.40
C PRO A 35 -13.10 10.58 -8.96
N PHE A 36 -12.01 9.85 -8.75
CA PHE A 36 -11.66 9.28 -7.45
C PHE A 36 -10.21 9.56 -7.07
N ILE A 37 -9.99 10.11 -5.88
CA ILE A 37 -8.66 10.46 -5.37
C ILE A 37 -8.30 9.60 -4.16
N VAL A 38 -7.20 8.87 -4.26
CA VAL A 38 -6.63 8.04 -3.19
C VAL A 38 -5.70 8.82 -2.30
N TRP A 39 -6.06 8.93 -1.02
CA TRP A 39 -5.33 9.77 -0.07
C TRP A 39 -4.45 9.00 0.93
N GLY A 40 -4.74 7.75 1.27
CA GLY A 40 -3.98 7.02 2.30
C GLY A 40 -3.42 5.67 1.86
N ALA A 41 -4.01 5.02 0.87
CA ALA A 41 -3.59 3.70 0.45
C ALA A 41 -2.33 3.71 -0.43
N VAL A 42 -1.26 3.06 0.06
CA VAL A 42 0.09 3.11 -0.54
C VAL A 42 0.42 1.93 -1.46
N SER A 43 -0.48 0.97 -1.69
CA SER A 43 -0.21 -0.15 -2.60
C SER A 43 0.08 0.35 -4.03
N PRO A 44 1.16 -0.10 -4.70
CA PRO A 44 1.48 0.31 -6.06
C PRO A 44 0.40 -0.16 -7.05
N LYS A 45 -0.24 -1.32 -6.77
CA LYS A 45 -1.32 -1.93 -7.56
C LYS A 45 -2.49 -0.99 -7.86
N ILE A 46 -2.71 0.04 -7.03
CA ILE A 46 -3.81 1.00 -7.21
C ILE A 46 -3.65 1.78 -8.51
N THR A 47 -2.44 2.28 -8.81
CA THR A 47 -2.20 3.06 -10.04
C THR A 47 -1.72 2.20 -11.20
N GLU A 48 -1.23 0.98 -10.95
CA GLU A 48 -0.90 0.02 -12.03
C GLU A 48 -2.13 -0.38 -12.87
N GLN A 49 -3.35 -0.21 -12.34
CA GLN A 49 -4.58 -0.43 -13.10
C GLN A 49 -4.82 0.63 -14.19
N ASN A 50 -4.10 1.76 -14.16
CA ASN A 50 -4.14 2.80 -15.20
C ASN A 50 -5.54 3.34 -15.53
N PHE A 51 -6.44 3.43 -14.55
CA PHE A 51 -7.72 4.11 -14.73
C PHE A 51 -7.52 5.64 -14.74
N PRO A 52 -7.93 6.35 -15.80
CA PRO A 52 -7.63 7.78 -15.97
C PRO A 52 -8.33 8.67 -14.94
N ASN A 53 -9.44 8.22 -14.39
CA ASN A 53 -10.23 8.93 -13.37
C ASN A 53 -9.83 8.58 -11.93
N VAL A 54 -8.87 7.66 -11.72
CA VAL A 54 -8.38 7.26 -10.40
C VAL A 54 -6.96 7.80 -10.22
N THR A 55 -6.82 8.74 -9.29
CA THR A 55 -5.52 9.36 -8.97
C THR A 55 -5.15 9.12 -7.52
N ARG A 56 -3.90 9.42 -7.12
CA ARG A 56 -3.46 9.37 -5.71
C ARG A 56 -2.66 10.61 -5.34
N VAL A 57 -2.71 11.01 -4.07
CA VAL A 57 -1.81 12.03 -3.49
C VAL A 57 -0.70 11.40 -2.65
N THR A 58 -0.92 10.20 -2.11
CA THR A 58 0.06 9.49 -1.30
C THR A 58 1.14 8.80 -2.16
N PRO A 59 2.41 8.70 -1.72
CA PRO A 59 3.39 7.88 -2.42
C PRO A 59 3.05 6.39 -2.38
N THR A 60 3.77 5.58 -3.15
CA THR A 60 3.67 4.12 -3.01
C THR A 60 4.59 3.65 -1.89
N LEU A 61 4.25 2.50 -1.28
CA LEU A 61 5.14 1.84 -0.32
C LEU A 61 6.52 1.53 -0.91
N VAL A 62 6.67 1.43 -2.24
CA VAL A 62 7.98 1.24 -2.88
C VAL A 62 8.81 2.52 -2.78
N ASN A 63 8.16 3.67 -3.00
CA ASN A 63 8.80 4.99 -2.88
C ASN A 63 9.11 5.36 -1.43
N GLU A 64 8.33 4.88 -0.47
CA GLU A 64 8.54 5.13 0.97
C GLU A 64 9.60 4.20 1.56
N ASN A 65 9.55 2.89 1.24
CA ASN A 65 10.42 1.90 1.87
C ASN A 65 11.89 2.04 1.48
N LYS A 66 12.19 2.47 0.26
CA LYS A 66 13.58 2.64 -0.20
C LYS A 66 14.36 3.67 0.65
N PRO A 67 13.92 4.94 0.76
CA PRO A 67 14.65 5.92 1.57
C PRO A 67 14.68 5.53 3.04
N LEU A 68 13.62 4.90 3.57
CA LEU A 68 13.61 4.40 4.95
C LEU A 68 14.69 3.32 5.17
N ALA A 69 14.76 2.33 4.30
CA ALA A 69 15.76 1.27 4.37
C ALA A 69 17.19 1.81 4.27
N GLU A 70 17.42 2.77 3.36
CA GLU A 70 18.72 3.42 3.21
C GLU A 70 19.09 4.27 4.43
N ALA A 71 18.14 5.01 5.00
CA ALA A 71 18.36 5.79 6.20
C ALA A 71 18.77 4.89 7.37
N ILE A 72 18.06 3.79 7.60
CA ILE A 72 18.37 2.82 8.67
C ILE A 72 19.74 2.17 8.45
N ALA A 73 20.01 1.65 7.25
CA ALA A 73 21.24 0.88 6.97
C ALA A 73 22.50 1.74 6.86
N LYS A 74 22.40 2.94 6.28
CA LYS A 74 23.54 3.80 5.95
C LYS A 74 23.73 4.90 6.98
N GLN A 75 22.68 5.66 7.30
CA GLN A 75 22.77 6.79 8.23
C GLN A 75 22.73 6.31 9.68
N GLY A 76 21.78 5.43 10.00
CA GLY A 76 21.67 4.78 11.31
C GLY A 76 22.74 3.71 11.56
N LYS A 77 23.47 3.29 10.52
CA LYS A 77 24.51 2.25 10.56
C LYS A 77 24.02 0.90 11.12
N ILE A 78 22.72 0.63 11.06
CA ILE A 78 22.12 -0.62 11.52
C ILE A 78 22.35 -1.69 10.45
N LYS A 79 22.91 -2.84 10.84
CA LYS A 79 23.28 -3.90 9.90
C LYS A 79 22.46 -5.17 10.00
N LYS A 80 21.78 -5.40 11.13
CA LYS A 80 20.94 -6.57 11.33
C LYS A 80 19.59 -6.14 11.88
N ILE A 81 18.51 -6.64 11.28
CA ILE A 81 17.15 -6.40 11.75
C ILE A 81 16.33 -7.68 11.69
N ALA A 82 15.34 -7.79 12.56
CA ALA A 82 14.21 -8.68 12.36
C ALA A 82 13.02 -7.84 11.88
N ILE A 83 12.20 -8.38 10.98
CA ILE A 83 10.97 -7.75 10.52
C ILE A 83 9.80 -8.52 11.13
N ILE A 84 8.87 -7.81 11.76
CA ILE A 84 7.61 -8.36 12.24
C ILE A 84 6.50 -7.60 11.53
N SER A 85 5.53 -8.32 10.97
CA SER A 85 4.43 -7.75 10.20
C SER A 85 3.11 -8.47 10.50
N ASP A 86 2.00 -7.88 10.06
CA ASP A 86 0.73 -8.61 9.99
C ASP A 86 0.64 -9.45 8.70
N THR A 87 -0.31 -10.39 8.65
CA THR A 87 -0.55 -11.24 7.48
C THR A 87 -1.36 -10.56 6.37
N THR A 88 -1.63 -9.27 6.43
CA THR A 88 -2.35 -8.57 5.35
C THR A 88 -1.44 -8.34 4.15
N ASP A 89 -2.04 -8.00 3.01
CA ASP A 89 -1.29 -7.53 1.83
C ASP A 89 -0.39 -6.33 2.15
N TYR A 90 -0.76 -5.49 3.12
CA TYR A 90 0.06 -4.36 3.55
C TYR A 90 1.32 -4.83 4.28
N GLY A 91 1.18 -5.72 5.27
CA GLY A 91 2.30 -6.31 5.99
C GLY A 91 3.24 -7.07 5.05
N ALA A 92 2.69 -7.97 4.23
CA ALA A 92 3.47 -8.76 3.28
C ALA A 92 4.23 -7.91 2.26
N ALA A 93 3.60 -6.88 1.69
CA ALA A 93 4.25 -6.01 0.72
C ALA A 93 5.36 -5.16 1.37
N ASN A 94 5.13 -4.60 2.55
CA ASN A 94 6.15 -3.81 3.25
C ASN A 94 7.34 -4.68 3.65
N THR A 95 7.10 -5.86 4.23
CA THR A 95 8.16 -6.83 4.57
C THR A 95 9.04 -7.15 3.36
N LYS A 96 8.43 -7.41 2.20
CA LYS A 96 9.17 -7.65 0.96
C LYS A 96 9.98 -6.43 0.53
N TRP A 97 9.33 -5.29 0.26
CA TRP A 97 10.01 -4.15 -0.36
C TRP A 97 11.04 -3.51 0.56
N PHE A 98 10.70 -3.32 1.83
CA PHE A 98 11.65 -2.82 2.82
C PHE A 98 12.81 -3.79 3.01
N GLY A 99 12.55 -5.09 3.16
CA GLY A 99 13.59 -6.10 3.32
C GLY A 99 14.54 -6.17 2.12
N ASP A 100 14.01 -6.12 0.90
CA ASP A 100 14.80 -6.09 -0.33
C ASP A 100 15.68 -4.83 -0.40
N PHE A 101 15.13 -3.64 -0.10
CA PHE A 101 15.90 -2.40 -0.10
C PHE A 101 16.93 -2.33 1.05
N PHE A 102 16.61 -2.89 2.21
CA PHE A 102 17.53 -2.93 3.36
C PHE A 102 18.74 -3.82 3.06
N LYS A 103 18.50 -4.99 2.46
CA LYS A 103 19.57 -5.86 1.96
C LYS A 103 20.42 -5.17 0.89
N ALA A 104 19.78 -4.51 -0.07
CA ALA A 104 20.49 -3.75 -1.10
C ALA A 104 21.31 -2.58 -0.53
N ALA A 105 20.90 -2.01 0.60
CA ALA A 105 21.63 -0.98 1.34
C ALA A 105 22.77 -1.54 2.22
N GLY A 106 23.04 -2.84 2.14
CA GLY A 106 24.12 -3.52 2.88
C GLY A 106 23.75 -3.90 4.31
N GLY A 107 22.46 -4.07 4.59
CA GLY A 107 21.94 -4.68 5.82
C GLY A 107 21.60 -6.16 5.63
N GLU A 108 21.25 -6.81 6.73
CA GLU A 108 20.88 -8.22 6.81
C GLU A 108 19.55 -8.34 7.56
N VAL A 109 18.60 -9.09 6.98
CA VAL A 109 17.33 -9.43 7.65
C VAL A 109 17.50 -10.81 8.27
N VAL A 110 17.60 -10.87 9.59
CA VAL A 110 17.89 -12.12 10.33
C VAL A 110 16.64 -12.96 10.58
N SER A 111 15.48 -12.33 10.67
CA SER A 111 14.17 -12.99 10.72
C SER A 111 13.11 -12.12 10.06
N SER A 112 12.05 -12.77 9.58
CA SER A 112 10.88 -12.12 9.00
C SER A 112 9.65 -12.92 9.40
N ASP A 113 8.92 -12.43 10.38
CA ASP A 113 7.79 -13.13 10.99
C ASP A 113 6.48 -12.36 10.74
N ALA A 114 5.41 -13.11 10.56
CA ALA A 114 4.07 -12.56 10.32
C ALA A 114 3.09 -13.08 11.37
N ALA A 115 2.33 -12.18 11.98
CA ALA A 115 1.27 -12.51 12.92
C ALA A 115 -0.10 -12.24 12.28
N ALA A 116 -1.08 -13.09 12.58
CA ALA A 116 -2.44 -12.89 12.09
C ALA A 116 -3.03 -11.57 12.62
N VAL A 117 -3.90 -10.94 11.83
CA VAL A 117 -4.62 -9.74 12.28
C VAL A 117 -5.46 -10.08 13.52
N GLY A 118 -5.31 -9.29 14.58
CA GLY A 118 -6.00 -9.53 15.85
C GLY A 118 -5.25 -10.42 16.83
N THR A 119 -4.02 -10.87 16.50
CA THR A 119 -3.12 -11.46 17.50
C THR A 119 -2.89 -10.47 18.65
N THR A 120 -3.03 -10.96 19.88
CA THR A 120 -2.86 -10.16 21.11
C THR A 120 -1.67 -10.61 21.97
N ASP A 121 -1.00 -11.70 21.60
CA ASP A 121 0.14 -12.31 22.30
C ASP A 121 1.23 -12.65 21.28
N PHE A 122 2.47 -12.20 21.51
CA PHE A 122 3.57 -12.13 20.52
C PHE A 122 4.89 -12.67 21.07
#